data_AF-A0A139WF15-F1
#
_entry.id   AF-A0A139WF15-F1
#
_cell.length_a   1.000
_cell.length_b   1.000
_cell.length_c   1.000
_cell.angle_alpha   90.00
_cell.angle_beta   90.00
_cell.angle_gamma   90.00
#
_symmetry.space_group_name_H-M   'P 1'
#
loop_
_entity.id
_entity.type
_entity.pdbx_description
1 polymer ?
#
loop_
_entity_poly.entity_id
_entity_poly.type
_entity_poly.pdbx_seq_one_letter_code
_entity_poly.pdbx_strand_id
1 'polypeptide(L)'
;MAHPLSERHRYFIQFMLTNGLVTVDKALKFFGELSPDQNQLVHLKSLIIEINRAINLQYFKIATSVCEVTGDSVFVWLNTKNDELSKQQIGFSPVELEYFHAIMQEIITSDNHELPYPRCINITSTLVGTLTRENGEKALMKWIRGGYFVKVEQFVYLGARTILEFTTYLRTNTENCTCSLCSELVFRGESCQSCFNTFHTFCIQKYLQNQHRCPSCRTDWEGANTNTSMDVDSEEGAG
;
A
#
# COMPACT_ATOMS: atom_id res chain seq x y z
N MET A 1 22.72 -14.67 20.10
CA MET A 1 21.53 -15.34 20.66
C MET A 1 20.36 -14.38 20.54
N ALA A 2 19.24 -14.80 19.94
CA ALA A 2 18.06 -13.95 19.86
C ALA A 2 17.49 -13.76 21.28
N HIS A 3 17.31 -12.52 21.73
CA HIS A 3 16.61 -12.26 22.99
C HIS A 3 15.16 -12.76 22.87
N PRO A 4 14.62 -13.44 23.90
CA PRO A 4 13.23 -13.87 23.89
C PRO A 4 12.29 -12.67 23.76
N LEU A 5 11.29 -12.79 22.89
CA LEU A 5 10.27 -11.75 22.69
C LEU A 5 9.53 -11.48 24.02
N SER A 6 9.42 -10.21 24.40
CA SER A 6 8.65 -9.79 25.57
C SER A 6 7.14 -9.76 25.27
N GLU A 7 6.30 -9.59 26.31
CA GLU A 7 4.84 -9.45 26.16
C GLU A 7 4.46 -8.31 25.19
N ARG A 8 5.18 -7.19 25.24
CA ARG A 8 4.99 -6.06 24.31
C ARG A 8 5.16 -6.48 22.85
N HIS A 9 6.16 -7.31 22.57
CA HIS A 9 6.37 -7.85 21.23
C HIS A 9 5.22 -8.75 20.82
N ARG A 10 4.78 -9.64 21.70
CA ARG A 10 3.67 -10.58 21.44
C ARG A 10 2.36 -9.86 21.17
N TYR A 11 2.02 -8.85 21.97
CA TYR A 11 0.81 -8.04 21.74
C TYR A 11 0.87 -7.28 20.43
N PHE A 12 2.02 -6.70 20.07
CA PHE A 12 2.16 -6.03 18.78
C PHE A 12 2.07 -7.01 17.60
N ILE A 13 2.64 -8.21 17.72
CA ILE A 13 2.48 -9.27 16.71
C ILE A 13 1.00 -9.66 16.57
N GLN A 14 0.28 -9.89 17.67
CA GLN A 14 -1.15 -10.23 17.63
C GLN A 14 -1.97 -9.12 16.97
N PHE A 15 -1.66 -7.86 17.30
CA PHE A 15 -2.26 -6.69 16.69
C PHE A 15 -2.03 -6.66 15.18
N MET A 16 -0.79 -6.90 14.73
CA MET A 16 -0.45 -6.96 13.30
C MET A 16 -1.11 -8.15 12.59
N LEU A 17 -1.16 -9.34 13.20
CA LEU A 17 -1.82 -10.52 12.63
C LEU A 17 -3.33 -10.31 12.44
N THR A 18 -3.97 -9.62 13.39
CA THR A 18 -5.41 -9.34 13.35
C THR A 18 -5.76 -8.33 12.25
N ASN A 19 -4.91 -7.33 12.05
CA ASN A 19 -5.18 -6.24 11.10
C ASN A 19 -4.57 -6.48 9.72
N GLY A 20 -3.46 -7.19 9.61
CA GLY A 20 -2.69 -7.37 8.38
C GLY A 20 -1.91 -6.13 7.93
N LEU A 21 -2.56 -4.96 7.97
CA LEU A 21 -2.01 -3.67 7.63
C LEU A 21 -2.54 -2.61 8.60
N VAL A 22 -1.68 -1.70 9.05
CA VAL A 22 -2.06 -0.58 9.93
C VAL A 22 -1.32 0.68 9.53
N THR A 23 -1.97 1.84 9.66
CA THR A 23 -1.29 3.13 9.51
C THR A 23 -0.29 3.35 10.64
N VAL A 24 0.72 4.17 10.40
CA VAL A 24 1.71 4.55 11.43
C VAL A 24 1.00 5.17 12.64
N ASP A 25 0.01 6.04 12.43
CA ASP A 25 -0.74 6.67 13.53
C ASP A 25 -1.51 5.66 14.38
N LYS A 26 -2.17 4.68 13.74
CA LYS A 26 -2.88 3.61 14.45
C LYS A 26 -1.91 2.72 15.24
N ALA A 27 -0.75 2.42 14.66
CA ALA A 27 0.29 1.66 15.34
C ALA A 27 0.91 2.42 16.52
N LEU A 28 1.14 3.72 16.38
CA LEU A 28 1.60 4.60 17.45
C LEU A 28 0.59 4.67 18.59
N LYS A 29 -0.70 4.86 18.28
CA LYS A 29 -1.76 4.87 19.28
C LYS A 29 -1.79 3.56 20.08
N PHE A 30 -1.77 2.41 19.40
CA PHE A 30 -1.72 1.10 20.05
C PHE A 30 -0.44 0.91 20.87
N PHE A 31 0.71 1.34 20.36
CA PHE A 31 1.98 1.23 21.07
C PHE A 31 2.02 2.14 22.31
N GLY A 32 1.45 3.34 22.23
CA GLY A 32 1.35 4.28 23.35
C GLY A 32 0.52 3.75 24.51
N GLU A 33 -0.53 2.97 24.24
CA GLU A 33 -1.29 2.25 25.27
C GLU A 33 -0.44 1.20 26.00
N LEU A 34 0.63 0.69 25.38
CA LEU A 34 1.58 -0.26 25.97
C LEU A 34 2.80 0.42 26.63
N SER A 35 3.03 1.71 26.35
CA SER A 35 4.20 2.48 26.80
C SER A 35 3.98 3.99 26.63
N PRO A 36 3.59 4.73 27.68
CA PRO A 36 3.51 6.19 27.62
C PRO A 36 4.93 6.78 27.71
N ASP A 37 5.62 6.93 26.58
CA ASP A 37 6.91 7.61 26.48
C ASP A 37 6.89 8.76 25.44
N GLN A 38 7.90 9.64 25.50
CA GLN A 38 8.01 10.83 24.62
C GLN A 38 8.56 10.50 23.22
N ASN A 39 8.99 9.26 22.93
CA ASN A 39 9.69 8.87 21.71
C ASN A 39 9.07 7.63 21.03
N GLN A 40 7.74 7.56 21.03
CA GLN A 40 6.99 6.36 20.64
C GLN A 40 7.35 5.86 19.24
N LEU A 41 7.59 6.74 18.26
CA LEU A 41 7.93 6.31 16.90
C LEU A 41 9.29 5.62 16.81
N VAL A 42 10.29 6.14 17.54
CA VAL A 42 11.63 5.54 17.56
C VAL A 42 11.56 4.18 18.23
N HIS A 43 10.88 4.09 19.37
CA HIS A 43 10.73 2.84 20.12
C HIS A 43 9.88 1.81 19.38
N LEU A 44 8.82 2.23 18.68
CA LEU A 44 8.02 1.36 17.82
C LEU A 44 8.86 0.78 16.68
N LYS A 45 9.68 1.60 16.02
CA LYS A 45 10.61 1.11 14.99
C LYS A 45 11.61 0.11 15.54
N SER A 46 12.18 0.36 16.73
CA SER A 46 13.06 -0.59 17.42
C SER A 46 12.35 -1.91 17.75
N LEU A 47 11.12 -1.84 18.29
CA LEU A 47 10.29 -3.03 18.54
C LEU A 47 10.08 -3.85 17.28
N ILE A 48 9.75 -3.20 16.16
CA ILE A 48 9.54 -3.88 14.87
C ILE A 48 10.84 -4.55 14.36
N ILE A 49 12.00 -3.92 14.55
CA ILE A 49 13.30 -4.52 14.21
C ILE A 49 13.52 -5.80 15.04
N GLU A 50 13.24 -5.75 16.35
CA GLU A 50 13.36 -6.89 17.25
C GLU A 50 12.37 -8.01 16.90
N ILE A 51 11.11 -7.67 16.60
CA ILE A 51 10.09 -8.62 16.11
C ILE A 51 10.58 -9.29 14.82
N ASN A 52 10.99 -8.49 13.82
CA ASN A 52 11.44 -9.01 12.52
C ASN A 52 12.62 -9.98 12.66
N ARG A 53 13.57 -9.72 13.58
CA ARG A 53 14.66 -10.67 13.86
C ARG A 53 14.14 -12.04 14.34
N ALA A 54 13.04 -12.06 15.09
CA ALA A 54 12.45 -13.29 15.60
C ALA A 54 11.58 -14.01 14.56
N ILE A 55 10.75 -13.29 13.79
CA ILE A 55 9.74 -13.88 12.89
C ILE A 55 10.27 -14.21 11.48
N ASN A 56 11.43 -13.68 11.10
CA ASN A 56 11.99 -13.87 9.76
C ASN A 56 12.33 -15.35 9.46
N LEU A 57 12.67 -16.15 10.48
CA LEU A 57 12.90 -17.59 10.32
C LEU A 57 11.64 -18.36 9.93
N GLN A 58 10.46 -17.79 10.14
CA GLN A 58 9.16 -18.37 9.75
C GLN A 58 8.62 -17.74 8.46
N TYR A 59 9.46 -17.03 7.70
CA TYR A 59 9.06 -16.34 6.47
C TYR A 59 7.99 -15.27 6.69
N PHE A 60 8.05 -14.56 7.81
CA PHE A 60 7.20 -13.39 8.04
C PHE A 60 8.04 -12.14 8.25
N LYS A 61 7.49 -10.99 7.87
CA LYS A 61 8.11 -9.68 8.07
C LYS A 61 7.04 -8.61 8.23
N ILE A 62 7.28 -7.67 9.14
CA ILE A 62 6.59 -6.38 9.18
C ILE A 62 7.40 -5.40 8.35
N ALA A 63 6.87 -5.00 7.19
CA ALA A 63 7.46 -4.00 6.31
C ALA A 63 6.84 -2.62 6.53
N THR A 64 7.56 -1.58 6.12
CA THR A 64 7.03 -0.21 6.01
C THR A 64 6.76 0.09 4.55
N SER A 65 5.68 0.80 4.27
CA SER A 65 5.33 1.27 2.92
C SER A 65 4.44 2.51 2.99
N VAL A 66 4.11 3.06 1.83
CA VAL A 66 3.11 4.11 1.66
C VAL A 66 1.99 3.54 0.78
N CYS A 67 0.74 3.71 1.21
CA CYS A 67 -0.40 3.33 0.40
C CYS A 67 -0.50 4.23 -0.83
N GLU A 68 -0.40 3.67 -2.04
CA GLU A 68 -0.46 4.44 -3.29
C GLU A 68 -1.82 5.13 -3.51
N VAL A 69 -2.86 4.66 -2.82
CA VAL A 69 -4.23 5.16 -2.95
C VAL A 69 -4.55 6.22 -1.90
N THR A 70 -4.16 6.02 -0.64
CA THR A 70 -4.49 6.96 0.46
C THR A 70 -3.36 7.91 0.82
N GLY A 71 -2.11 7.62 0.42
CA GLY A 71 -0.93 8.39 0.82
C GLY A 71 -0.43 8.09 2.23
N ASP A 72 -1.12 7.24 2.99
CA ASP A 72 -0.75 6.94 4.38
C ASP A 72 0.51 6.09 4.47
N SER A 73 1.40 6.44 5.41
CA SER A 73 2.48 5.55 5.82
C SER A 73 1.91 4.39 6.63
N VAL A 74 2.28 3.16 6.26
CA VAL A 74 1.70 1.93 6.81
C VAL A 74 2.77 0.91 7.21
N PHE A 75 2.44 0.13 8.24
CA PHE A 75 3.11 -1.12 8.56
C PHE A 75 2.30 -2.29 8.00
N VAL A 76 2.99 -3.25 7.36
CA VAL A 76 2.36 -4.35 6.64
C VAL A 76 2.93 -5.68 7.11
N TRP A 77 2.07 -6.60 7.54
CA TRP A 77 2.42 -7.98 7.85
C TRP A 77 2.47 -8.81 6.56
N LEU A 78 3.68 -9.26 6.19
CA LEU A 78 3.95 -9.96 4.95
C LEU A 78 4.38 -11.41 5.22
N ASN A 79 3.88 -12.31 4.38
CA ASN A 79 4.48 -13.63 4.18
C ASN A 79 5.54 -13.53 3.07
N THR A 80 6.78 -13.86 3.39
CA THR A 80 7.94 -13.77 2.51
C THR A 80 8.34 -15.10 1.88
N LYS A 81 7.51 -16.15 1.98
CA LYS A 81 7.72 -17.38 1.20
C LYS A 81 7.74 -17.05 -0.29
N ASN A 82 8.49 -17.79 -1.11
CA ASN A 82 8.60 -17.47 -2.53
C ASN A 82 7.55 -18.15 -3.41
N ASP A 83 6.83 -19.15 -2.92
CA ASP A 83 5.79 -19.83 -3.69
C ASP A 83 4.43 -19.16 -3.50
N GLU A 84 3.89 -18.65 -4.61
CA GLU A 84 2.59 -17.95 -4.65
C GLU A 84 1.46 -18.83 -4.10
N LEU A 85 1.53 -20.14 -4.35
CA LEU A 85 0.60 -21.14 -3.81
C LEU A 85 0.58 -21.17 -2.27
N SER A 86 1.72 -20.98 -1.57
CA SER A 86 1.74 -20.91 -0.10
C SER A 86 1.36 -19.55 0.47
N LYS A 87 1.55 -18.45 -0.28
CA LYS A 87 1.08 -17.11 0.13
C LYS A 87 -0.44 -17.04 0.15
N GLN A 88 -1.06 -17.76 -0.78
CA GLN A 88 -2.51 -17.87 -0.91
C GLN A 88 -3.14 -18.78 0.16
N GLN A 89 -2.45 -19.79 0.68
CA GLN A 89 -3.02 -20.73 1.66
C GLN A 89 -3.29 -20.15 3.07
N ILE A 90 -3.18 -18.82 3.26
CA ILE A 90 -3.49 -18.15 4.53
C ILE A 90 -5.01 -18.00 4.67
N GLY A 91 -5.66 -19.02 5.24
CA GLY A 91 -7.02 -18.89 5.79
C GLY A 91 -8.12 -18.52 4.78
N PHE A 92 -7.89 -18.76 3.49
CA PHE A 92 -8.87 -18.66 2.41
C PHE A 92 -9.12 -20.05 1.81
N SER A 93 -10.36 -20.33 1.48
CA SER A 93 -10.76 -21.51 0.73
C SER A 93 -10.24 -21.45 -0.73
N PRO A 94 -10.13 -22.59 -1.44
CA PRO A 94 -9.69 -22.59 -2.83
C PRO A 94 -10.52 -21.67 -3.75
N VAL A 95 -11.84 -21.58 -3.52
CA VAL A 95 -12.71 -20.69 -4.30
C VAL A 95 -12.52 -19.21 -3.94
N GLU A 96 -12.23 -18.89 -2.69
CA GLU A 96 -11.87 -17.52 -2.30
C GLU A 96 -10.52 -17.10 -2.91
N LEU A 97 -9.61 -18.04 -3.11
CA LEU A 97 -8.33 -17.77 -3.78
C LEU A 97 -8.48 -17.53 -5.28
N GLU A 98 -9.28 -18.37 -5.93
CA GLU A 98 -9.70 -18.14 -7.31
C GLU A 98 -10.33 -16.74 -7.46
N TYR A 99 -11.24 -16.39 -6.54
CA TYR A 99 -11.89 -15.09 -6.51
C TYR A 99 -10.91 -13.93 -6.28
N PHE A 100 -10.00 -14.05 -5.32
CA PHE A 100 -8.97 -13.05 -5.05
C PHE A 100 -8.11 -12.78 -6.29
N HIS A 101 -7.68 -13.85 -6.97
CA HIS A 101 -6.94 -13.73 -8.21
C HIS A 101 -7.73 -13.08 -9.32
N ALA A 102 -8.99 -13.47 -9.50
CA ALA A 102 -9.83 -12.87 -10.54
C ALA A 102 -9.97 -11.35 -10.34
N ILE A 103 -10.18 -10.88 -9.11
CA ILE A 103 -10.20 -9.43 -8.80
C ILE A 103 -8.84 -8.79 -9.10
N MET A 104 -7.75 -9.39 -8.61
CA MET A 104 -6.40 -8.85 -8.84
C MET A 104 -6.08 -8.76 -10.33
N GLN A 105 -6.46 -9.76 -11.12
CA GLN A 105 -6.29 -9.80 -12.57
C GLN A 105 -7.10 -8.72 -13.28
N GLU A 106 -8.38 -8.56 -12.95
CA GLU A 106 -9.19 -7.48 -13.55
C GLU A 106 -8.66 -6.10 -13.18
N ILE A 107 -8.15 -5.91 -11.96
CA ILE A 107 -7.51 -4.64 -11.56
C ILE A 107 -6.24 -4.39 -12.39
N ILE A 108 -5.30 -5.33 -12.47
CA ILE A 108 -4.03 -5.08 -13.16
C ILE A 108 -4.18 -4.93 -14.68
N THR A 109 -5.25 -5.48 -15.27
CA THR A 109 -5.54 -5.37 -16.71
C THR A 109 -6.43 -4.18 -17.06
N SER A 110 -7.02 -3.50 -16.08
CA SER A 110 -7.78 -2.27 -16.29
C SER A 110 -6.84 -1.07 -16.55
N ASP A 111 -7.27 -0.14 -17.39
CA ASP A 111 -6.49 1.05 -17.79
C ASP A 111 -6.06 1.91 -16.59
N ASN A 112 -6.93 2.02 -15.58
CA ASN A 112 -6.71 2.88 -14.41
C ASN A 112 -6.22 2.11 -13.17
N HIS A 113 -5.97 0.80 -13.30
CA HIS A 113 -5.67 -0.10 -12.19
C HIS A 113 -6.70 -0.04 -11.05
N GLU A 114 -7.98 -0.03 -11.43
CA GLU A 114 -9.12 0.06 -10.53
C GLU A 114 -10.30 -0.77 -11.04
N LEU A 115 -11.16 -1.22 -10.13
CA LEU A 115 -12.35 -2.00 -10.48
C LEU A 115 -13.57 -1.47 -9.74
N PRO A 116 -14.73 -1.26 -10.40
CA PRO A 116 -15.96 -0.91 -9.69
C PRO A 116 -16.34 -1.95 -8.64
N TYR A 117 -16.71 -1.54 -7.44
CA TYR A 117 -17.07 -2.43 -6.33
C TYR A 117 -18.18 -3.45 -6.71
N PRO A 118 -19.26 -3.09 -7.44
CA PRO A 118 -20.23 -4.07 -7.91
C PRO A 118 -19.65 -5.09 -8.89
N ARG A 119 -18.63 -4.71 -9.67
CA ARG A 119 -17.93 -5.63 -10.58
C ARG A 119 -17.15 -6.66 -9.78
N CYS A 120 -16.46 -6.26 -8.71
CA CYS A 120 -15.82 -7.21 -7.79
C CYS A 120 -16.81 -8.29 -7.33
N ILE A 121 -18.00 -7.90 -6.85
CA ILE A 121 -19.02 -8.87 -6.38
C ILE A 121 -19.53 -9.77 -7.51
N ASN A 122 -19.68 -9.23 -8.73
CA ASN A 122 -20.21 -10.01 -9.85
C ASN A 122 -19.22 -11.05 -10.41
N ILE A 123 -17.91 -10.89 -10.19
CA ILE A 123 -16.89 -11.89 -10.55
C ILE A 123 -17.19 -13.25 -9.89
N THR A 124 -17.90 -13.31 -8.76
CA THR A 124 -18.27 -14.60 -8.14
C THR A 124 -19.08 -15.51 -9.08
N SER A 125 -19.76 -14.94 -10.06
CA SER A 125 -20.54 -15.69 -11.07
C SER A 125 -19.70 -16.25 -12.22
N THR A 126 -18.44 -15.83 -12.36
CA THR A 126 -17.53 -16.27 -13.42
C THR A 126 -16.50 -17.29 -12.93
N LEU A 127 -16.51 -17.62 -11.63
CA LEU A 127 -15.61 -18.59 -11.03
C LEU A 127 -16.00 -20.02 -11.44
N VAL A 128 -14.99 -20.88 -11.54
CA VAL A 128 -15.17 -22.33 -11.68
C VAL A 128 -15.77 -22.90 -10.38
N GLY A 129 -15.31 -22.44 -9.22
CA GLY A 129 -15.90 -22.77 -7.93
C GLY A 129 -17.20 -22.01 -7.66
N THR A 130 -18.13 -22.60 -6.90
CA THR A 130 -19.37 -21.93 -6.51
C THR A 130 -19.13 -21.00 -5.31
N LEU A 131 -19.29 -19.68 -5.52
CA LEU A 131 -19.28 -18.67 -4.47
C LEU A 131 -20.49 -17.75 -4.64
N THR A 132 -21.31 -17.63 -3.60
CA THR A 132 -22.46 -16.71 -3.64
C THR A 132 -21.98 -15.26 -3.61
N ARG A 133 -22.75 -14.34 -4.20
CA ARG A 133 -22.44 -12.90 -4.15
C ARG A 133 -22.28 -12.38 -2.71
N GLU A 134 -23.14 -12.85 -1.79
CA GLU A 134 -23.06 -12.48 -0.37
C GLU A 134 -21.75 -12.95 0.28
N ASN A 135 -21.33 -14.19 0.03
CA ASN A 135 -20.07 -14.71 0.59
C ASN A 135 -18.85 -14.04 -0.07
N GLY A 136 -18.92 -13.76 -1.38
CA GLY A 136 -17.89 -12.99 -2.08
C GLY A 136 -17.77 -11.56 -1.54
N GLU A 137 -18.88 -10.90 -1.22
CA GLU A 137 -18.82 -9.58 -0.61
C GLU A 137 -18.20 -9.63 0.80
N LYS A 138 -18.53 -10.64 1.61
CA LYS A 138 -17.89 -10.85 2.92
C LYS A 138 -16.38 -11.09 2.80
N ALA A 139 -15.96 -11.91 1.84
CA ALA A 139 -14.55 -12.17 1.57
C ALA A 139 -13.83 -10.89 1.11
N LEU A 140 -14.43 -10.12 0.19
CA LEU A 140 -13.89 -8.85 -0.28
C LEU A 140 -13.72 -7.84 0.86
N MET A 141 -14.72 -7.70 1.74
CA MET A 141 -14.61 -6.83 2.91
C MET A 141 -13.50 -7.28 3.87
N LYS A 142 -13.29 -8.59 4.05
CA LYS A 142 -12.19 -9.12 4.85
C LYS A 142 -10.84 -8.75 4.24
N TRP A 143 -10.69 -8.83 2.93
CA TRP A 143 -9.46 -8.44 2.22
C TRP A 143 -9.19 -6.93 2.27
N ILE A 144 -10.23 -6.11 2.13
CA ILE A 144 -10.13 -4.65 2.29
C ILE A 144 -9.64 -4.30 3.70
N ARG A 145 -10.26 -4.90 4.73
CA ARG A 145 -9.84 -4.70 6.14
C ARG A 145 -8.41 -5.19 6.40
N GLY A 146 -8.00 -6.26 5.72
CA GLY A 146 -6.66 -6.85 5.81
C GLY A 146 -5.57 -6.11 5.02
N GLY A 147 -5.92 -5.04 4.31
CA GLY A 147 -5.00 -4.22 3.51
C GLY A 147 -4.62 -4.81 2.15
N TYR A 148 -5.28 -5.89 1.70
CA TYR A 148 -5.03 -6.47 0.38
C TYR A 148 -5.65 -5.62 -0.74
N PHE A 149 -6.82 -5.05 -0.50
CA PHE A 149 -7.45 -4.10 -1.41
C PHE A 149 -7.78 -2.80 -0.66
N VAL A 150 -7.93 -1.71 -1.41
CA VAL A 150 -8.39 -0.44 -0.87
C VAL A 150 -9.65 -0.05 -1.64
N LYS A 151 -10.71 0.34 -0.92
CA LYS A 151 -11.93 0.85 -1.53
C LYS A 151 -11.99 2.36 -1.30
N VAL A 152 -12.04 3.12 -2.38
CA VAL A 152 -12.30 4.57 -2.36
C VAL A 152 -13.52 4.83 -3.23
N GLU A 153 -14.53 5.47 -2.65
CA GLU A 153 -15.82 5.71 -3.29
C GLU A 153 -16.42 4.40 -3.87
N GLN A 154 -16.54 4.33 -5.19
CA GLN A 154 -17.12 3.22 -5.94
C GLN A 154 -16.08 2.24 -6.51
N PHE A 155 -14.79 2.50 -6.32
CA PHE A 155 -13.70 1.73 -6.91
C PHE A 155 -12.88 0.98 -5.87
N VAL A 156 -12.30 -0.13 -6.31
CA VAL A 156 -11.40 -1.00 -5.57
C VAL A 156 -10.06 -1.04 -6.28
N TYR A 157 -8.99 -0.89 -5.51
CA TYR A 157 -7.61 -0.81 -5.96
C TYR A 157 -6.77 -1.87 -5.25
N LEU A 158 -5.58 -2.17 -5.77
CA LEU A 158 -4.60 -2.96 -5.03
C LEU A 158 -4.17 -2.22 -3.75
N GLY A 159 -4.21 -2.91 -2.62
CA GLY A 159 -3.65 -2.41 -1.39
C GLY A 159 -2.15 -2.66 -1.29
N ALA A 160 -1.47 -1.89 -0.44
CA ALA A 160 -0.03 -2.00 -0.24
C ALA A 160 0.40 -3.43 0.16
N ARG A 161 -0.45 -4.19 0.86
CA ARG A 161 -0.17 -5.58 1.19
C ARG A 161 -0.10 -6.47 -0.04
N THR A 162 -1.04 -6.34 -0.97
CA THR A 162 -1.02 -7.12 -2.21
C THR A 162 0.19 -6.80 -3.05
N ILE A 163 0.53 -5.51 -3.20
CA ILE A 163 1.69 -5.07 -4.00
C ILE A 163 2.99 -5.68 -3.45
N LEU A 164 3.19 -5.64 -2.13
CA LEU A 164 4.40 -6.16 -1.47
C LEU A 164 4.43 -7.70 -1.39
N GLU A 165 3.29 -8.33 -1.08
CA GLU A 165 3.23 -9.78 -0.89
C GLU A 165 3.33 -10.50 -2.25
N PHE A 166 2.78 -9.93 -3.31
CA PHE A 166 2.74 -10.50 -4.66
C PHE A 166 3.67 -9.78 -5.66
N THR A 167 4.73 -9.09 -5.19
CA THR A 167 5.63 -8.32 -6.08
C THR A 167 6.17 -9.14 -7.27
N THR A 168 6.61 -10.37 -7.05
CA THR A 168 7.13 -11.24 -8.14
C THR A 168 6.06 -11.55 -9.17
N TYR A 169 4.87 -11.93 -8.72
CA TYR A 169 3.72 -12.20 -9.57
C TYR A 169 3.38 -10.97 -10.42
N LEU A 170 3.22 -9.83 -9.75
CA LEU A 170 2.82 -8.57 -10.37
C LEU A 170 3.85 -8.10 -11.41
N ARG A 171 5.16 -8.17 -11.10
CA ARG A 171 6.22 -7.84 -12.07
C ARG A 171 6.21 -8.75 -13.31
N THR A 172 5.78 -9.99 -13.17
CA THR A 172 5.73 -10.96 -14.28
C THR A 172 4.48 -10.78 -15.15
N ASN A 173 3.38 -10.30 -14.56
CA ASN A 173 2.07 -10.21 -15.21
C ASN A 173 1.66 -8.76 -15.56
N THR A 174 2.53 -7.79 -15.35
CA THR A 174 2.27 -6.38 -15.67
C THR A 174 3.46 -5.77 -16.39
N GLU A 175 3.18 -4.98 -17.42
CA GLU A 175 4.19 -4.24 -18.17
C GLU A 175 4.12 -2.76 -17.80
N ASN A 176 5.27 -2.07 -17.81
CA ASN A 176 5.36 -0.61 -17.60
C ASN A 176 4.82 -0.06 -16.28
N CYS A 177 4.48 -0.92 -15.31
CA CYS A 177 4.00 -0.53 -13.98
C CYS A 177 5.17 -0.30 -13.00
N THR A 178 6.20 0.45 -13.40
CA THR A 178 7.39 0.72 -12.56
C THR A 178 7.62 2.21 -12.37
N CYS A 179 7.79 2.63 -11.12
CA CYS A 179 8.12 4.00 -10.77
C CYS A 179 9.52 4.34 -11.27
N SER A 180 9.63 5.35 -12.12
CA SER A 180 10.90 5.78 -12.73
C SER A 180 11.87 6.47 -11.77
N LEU A 181 11.53 6.57 -10.47
CA LEU A 181 12.38 7.14 -9.42
C LEU A 181 12.90 6.09 -8.44
N CYS A 182 12.03 5.21 -7.92
CA CYS A 182 12.42 4.19 -6.95
C CYS A 182 12.58 2.78 -7.55
N SER A 183 12.21 2.58 -8.83
CA SER A 183 12.22 1.27 -9.52
C SER A 183 11.29 0.20 -8.90
N GLU A 184 10.39 0.60 -8.00
CA GLU A 184 9.35 -0.29 -7.46
C GLU A 184 8.07 -0.26 -8.30
N LEU A 185 7.25 -1.31 -8.14
CA LEU A 185 5.94 -1.39 -8.78
C LEU A 185 5.08 -0.17 -8.42
N VAL A 186 4.38 0.39 -9.39
CA VAL A 186 3.41 1.49 -9.22
C VAL A 186 2.14 1.16 -9.98
N PHE A 187 1.01 1.14 -9.28
CA PHE A 187 -0.32 0.97 -9.85
C PHE A 187 -1.15 2.24 -9.73
N ARG A 188 -0.85 3.08 -8.73
CA ARG A 188 -1.41 4.43 -8.63
C ARG A 188 -0.29 5.46 -8.45
N GLY A 189 -0.29 6.44 -9.34
CA GLY A 189 0.78 7.43 -9.40
C GLY A 189 0.47 8.56 -10.38
N GLU A 190 1.51 9.35 -10.65
CA GLU A 190 1.46 10.45 -11.60
C GLU A 190 2.42 10.16 -12.76
N SER A 191 1.99 10.47 -13.97
CA SER A 191 2.81 10.33 -15.18
C SER A 191 3.22 11.70 -15.70
N CYS A 192 4.48 11.81 -16.12
CA CYS A 192 4.95 13.03 -16.77
C CYS A 192 4.21 13.24 -18.10
N GLN A 193 3.65 14.43 -18.34
CA GLN A 193 2.95 14.71 -19.59
C GLN A 193 3.85 14.69 -20.83
N SER A 194 5.17 14.92 -20.66
CA SER A 194 6.11 14.96 -21.79
C SER A 194 6.69 13.60 -22.16
N CYS A 195 6.98 12.74 -21.18
CA CYS A 195 7.63 11.45 -21.44
C CYS A 195 6.82 10.23 -21.00
N PHE A 196 5.65 10.44 -20.38
CA PHE A 196 4.72 9.42 -19.90
C PHE A 196 5.29 8.43 -18.87
N ASN A 197 6.53 8.61 -18.41
CA ASN A 197 7.07 7.86 -17.29
C ASN A 197 6.22 8.08 -16.04
N THR A 198 5.89 6.97 -15.39
CA THR A 198 5.05 6.93 -14.20
C THR A 198 5.91 6.96 -12.93
N PHE A 199 5.40 7.64 -11.90
CA PHE A 199 6.01 7.76 -10.60
C PHE A 199 4.96 7.53 -9.52
N HIS A 200 5.35 6.95 -8.38
CA HIS A 200 4.51 7.06 -7.21
C HIS A 200 4.29 8.54 -6.87
N THR A 201 3.05 8.92 -6.53
CA THR A 201 2.70 10.27 -6.08
C THR A 201 3.62 10.77 -4.97
N PHE A 202 3.89 9.94 -3.94
CA PHE A 202 4.80 10.30 -2.86
C PHE A 202 6.27 10.43 -3.30
N CYS A 203 6.71 9.68 -4.32
CA CYS A 203 8.07 9.77 -4.85
C CYS A 203 8.26 11.09 -5.59
N ILE A 204 7.35 11.41 -6.50
CA ILE A 204 7.47 12.61 -7.33
C ILE A 204 7.26 13.88 -6.49
N GLN A 205 6.28 13.90 -5.58
CA GLN A 205 6.07 15.04 -4.69
C GLN A 205 7.30 15.33 -3.84
N LYS A 206 7.93 14.31 -3.26
CA LYS A 206 9.17 14.47 -2.48
C LYS A 206 10.33 14.99 -3.33
N TYR A 207 10.44 14.55 -4.57
CA TYR A 207 11.46 15.03 -5.50
C TYR A 207 11.24 16.50 -5.87
N LEU A 208 9.98 16.86 -6.19
CA LEU A 208 9.60 18.21 -6.61
C LEU A 208 9.63 19.26 -5.50
N GLN A 209 9.79 18.86 -4.22
CA GLN A 209 10.07 19.81 -3.14
C GLN A 209 11.36 20.61 -3.36
N ASN A 210 12.33 20.05 -4.08
CA ASN A 210 13.63 20.69 -4.32
C ASN A 210 13.94 20.88 -5.81
N GLN A 211 13.03 20.47 -6.69
CA GLN A 211 13.23 20.40 -8.13
C GLN A 211 11.94 20.79 -8.86
N HIS A 212 12.02 21.33 -10.07
CA HIS A 212 10.83 21.68 -10.85
C HIS A 212 10.72 20.89 -12.16
N ARG A 213 11.61 19.93 -12.39
CA ARG A 213 11.73 19.19 -13.64
C ARG A 213 11.48 17.71 -13.45
N CYS A 214 11.01 17.03 -14.49
CA CYS A 214 10.87 15.58 -14.48
C CYS A 214 12.24 14.91 -14.28
N PRO A 215 12.37 13.94 -13.36
CA PRO A 215 13.63 13.22 -13.14
C PRO A 215 14.07 12.38 -14.35
N SER A 216 13.15 12.05 -15.26
CA SER A 216 13.46 11.25 -16.47
C SER A 216 13.80 12.10 -17.69
N CYS A 217 12.93 13.03 -18.11
CA CYS A 217 13.12 13.80 -19.35
C CYS A 217 13.65 15.23 -19.12
N ARG A 218 13.72 15.69 -17.88
CA ARG A 218 14.16 17.04 -17.48
C ARG A 218 13.28 18.20 -17.98
N THR A 219 12.13 17.94 -18.59
CA THR A 219 11.12 18.96 -18.86
C THR A 219 10.49 19.45 -17.55
N ASP A 220 10.04 20.71 -17.49
CA ASP A 220 9.37 21.24 -16.31
C ASP A 220 8.10 20.43 -15.98
N TRP A 221 7.88 20.16 -14.69
CA TRP A 221 6.74 19.38 -14.21
C TRP A 221 5.54 20.30 -14.04
N GLU A 222 4.56 20.17 -14.91
CA GLU A 222 3.30 20.91 -14.81
C GLU A 222 2.56 20.53 -13.52
N GLY A 223 2.38 21.52 -12.62
CA GLY A 223 1.79 21.32 -11.28
C GLY A 223 2.72 21.66 -10.10
N ALA A 224 4.00 22.00 -10.34
CA ALA A 224 4.95 22.29 -9.27
C ALA A 224 4.78 23.66 -8.57
N ASN A 225 3.83 24.51 -8.97
CA ASN A 225 3.63 25.85 -8.39
C ASN A 225 2.14 26.26 -8.29
N THR A 226 1.52 26.01 -7.14
CA THR A 226 0.47 26.88 -6.56
C THR A 226 0.77 27.06 -5.08
N ASN A 227 1.85 27.80 -4.77
CA ASN A 227 1.98 28.53 -3.51
C ASN A 227 3.01 29.64 -3.72
N THR A 228 2.55 30.69 -4.39
CA THR A 228 3.15 32.01 -4.31
C THR A 228 1.98 32.96 -4.06
N SER A 229 1.63 33.17 -2.79
CA SER A 229 0.87 34.35 -2.37
C SER A 229 1.75 35.57 -2.70
N MET A 230 1.43 36.34 -3.74
CA MET A 230 0.52 37.50 -3.71
C MET A 230 0.98 38.57 -2.70
N ASP A 231 1.75 39.52 -3.26
CA ASP A 231 1.54 40.97 -3.24
C ASP A 231 1.45 41.71 -1.89
N VAL A 232 2.45 42.58 -1.66
CA VAL A 232 2.24 43.89 -1.03
C VAL A 232 3.02 44.92 -1.86
N ASP A 233 2.41 45.41 -2.93
CA ASP A 233 2.72 46.74 -3.48
C ASP A 233 1.54 47.65 -3.11
N SER A 234 1.76 48.49 -2.10
CA SER A 234 0.91 49.63 -1.81
C SER A 234 1.56 50.87 -2.42
N GLU A 235 1.01 51.34 -3.53
CA GLU A 235 1.24 52.68 -4.09
C GLU A 235 0.68 53.74 -3.11
N GLU A 236 1.56 54.61 -2.60
CA GLU A 236 1.17 55.87 -1.96
C GLU A 236 1.20 57.00 -2.99
N GLY A 237 0.04 57.59 -3.24
CA GLY A 237 -0.19 59.02 -2.97
C GLY A 237 0.46 60.06 -3.88
N ALA A 238 -0.35 60.55 -4.81
CA ALA A 238 -0.64 61.97 -5.08
C ALA A 238 0.48 63.02 -4.85
N GLY A 239 0.89 63.62 -5.97
CA GLY A 239 1.37 65.00 -6.09
C GLY A 239 0.76 65.64 -7.32
#